data_AF-A0A522FDL8-F1
#
_entry.id   AF-A0A522FDL8-F1
#
_cell.length_a   1.000
_cell.length_b   1.000
_cell.length_c   1.000
_cell.angle_alpha   90.00
_cell.angle_beta   90.00
_cell.angle_gamma   90.00
#
_symmetry.space_group_name_H-M   'P 1'
#
loop_
_entity.id
_entity.type
_entity.pdbx_description
1 polymer ?
#
loop_
_entity_poly.entity_id
_entity_poly.type
_entity_poly.pdbx_seq_one_letter_code
_entity_poly.pdbx_strand_id
1 'polypeptide(L)' 'HRVSEERFLTKLEDYLSEKEADRVLRTMIDWGRYAEIFAYDFNTGFLSLENPGKLL' A
#
# COMPACT_ATOMS: atom_id res chain seq x y z
N HIS A 1 5.85 7.82 -10.34
CA HIS A 1 4.77 7.19 -11.14
C HIS A 1 3.58 6.93 -10.20
N ARG A 2 2.32 7.11 -10.64
CA ARG A 2 1.10 6.87 -9.83
C ARG A 2 0.11 6.02 -10.63
N VAL A 3 -0.61 5.13 -9.95
CA VAL A 3 -1.64 4.26 -10.52
C VAL A 3 -2.86 4.29 -9.58
N SER A 4 -4.08 4.21 -10.13
CA SER A 4 -5.31 4.20 -9.32
C SER A 4 -5.49 2.86 -8.59
N GLU A 5 -6.10 2.92 -7.40
CA GLU A 5 -6.53 1.76 -6.61
C GLU A 5 -7.49 0.87 -7.39
N GLU A 6 -8.43 1.50 -8.11
CA GLU A 6 -9.42 0.83 -8.95
C GLU A 6 -8.79 -0.12 -9.98
N ARG A 7 -7.62 0.23 -10.52
CA ARG A 7 -6.90 -0.66 -11.45
C ARG A 7 -6.51 -2.00 -10.80
N PHE A 8 -6.21 -2.00 -9.50
CA PHE A 8 -5.89 -3.21 -8.75
C PHE A 8 -7.14 -3.96 -8.32
N LEU A 9 -8.19 -3.25 -7.89
CA LEU A 9 -9.47 -3.86 -7.54
C LEU A 9 -10.08 -4.62 -8.72
N THR A 10 -10.15 -4.00 -9.90
CA THR A 10 -10.65 -4.67 -11.12
C THR A 10 -9.89 -5.97 -11.41
N LYS A 11 -8.58 -6.02 -11.12
CA LYS A 11 -7.76 -7.22 -11.33
C LYS A 11 -7.98 -8.29 -10.28
N LEU A 12 -8.24 -7.90 -9.03
CA LEU A 12 -8.56 -8.83 -7.95
C LEU A 12 -9.98 -9.40 -8.11
N GLU A 13 -10.91 -8.59 -8.61
CA GLU A 13 -12.30 -8.97 -8.91
C GLU A 13 -12.44 -10.00 -10.03
N ASP A 14 -11.43 -10.15 -10.88
CA ASP A 14 -11.35 -11.27 -11.85
C ASP A 14 -11.37 -12.65 -11.14
N TYR A 15 -11.05 -12.72 -9.85
CA TYR A 15 -10.89 -13.95 -9.07
C TYR A 15 -11.62 -13.95 -7.71
N LEU A 16 -11.99 -12.79 -7.19
CA LEU A 16 -12.59 -12.60 -5.86
C LEU A 16 -13.89 -11.82 -5.98
N SER A 17 -14.81 -12.01 -5.02
CA SER A 17 -15.92 -11.06 -4.87
C SER A 17 -15.38 -9.67 -4.54
N GLU A 18 -16.08 -8.60 -4.92
CA GLU A 18 -15.73 -7.19 -4.62
C GLU A 18 -15.31 -6.98 -3.15
N LYS A 19 -16.08 -7.52 -2.20
CA LYS A 19 -15.76 -7.44 -0.76
C LYS A 19 -14.44 -8.11 -0.39
N GLU A 20 -14.14 -9.26 -1.01
CA GLU A 20 -12.89 -9.98 -0.77
C GLU A 20 -11.70 -9.31 -1.48
N ALA A 21 -11.92 -8.71 -2.65
CA ALA A 21 -10.93 -7.91 -3.35
C ALA A 21 -10.49 -6.70 -2.51
N ASP A 22 -11.44 -5.95 -1.93
CA ASP A 22 -11.15 -4.85 -0.99
C ASP A 22 -10.36 -5.34 0.23
N ARG A 23 -10.81 -6.43 0.87
CA ARG A 23 -10.13 -7.00 2.04
C ARG A 23 -8.69 -7.42 1.73
N VAL A 24 -8.48 -8.08 0.60
CA VAL A 24 -7.15 -8.54 0.16
C VAL A 24 -6.26 -7.35 -0.19
N LEU A 25 -6.77 -6.35 -0.90
CA LEU A 25 -5.99 -5.17 -1.25
C LEU A 25 -5.55 -4.38 -0.01
N ARG A 26 -6.45 -4.18 0.96
CA ARG A 26 -6.11 -3.57 2.26
C ARG A 26 -5.02 -4.33 2.99
N THR A 27 -5.15 -5.66 3.02
CA THR A 27 -4.12 -6.53 3.60
C THR A 27 -2.78 -6.32 2.88
N MET A 28 -2.73 -6.38 1.55
CA MET A 28 -1.50 -6.14 0.79
C MET A 28 -0.86 -4.77 1.09
N ILE A 29 -1.68 -3.73 1.22
CA ILE A 29 -1.22 -2.38 1.57
C ILE A 29 -0.61 -2.37 2.98
N ASP A 30 -1.27 -2.98 3.96
CA ASP A 30 -0.79 -3.03 5.34
C ASP A 30 0.52 -3.82 5.47
N TRP A 31 0.63 -4.96 4.77
CA TRP A 31 1.89 -5.71 4.68
C TRP A 31 2.99 -4.93 3.96
N GLY A 32 2.66 -4.20 2.89
CA GLY A 32 3.60 -3.34 2.17
C GLY A 32 4.11 -2.16 3.01
N ARG A 33 3.27 -1.61 3.89
CA ARG A 33 3.65 -0.60 4.89
C ARG A 33 4.53 -1.19 5.98
N TYR A 34 4.19 -2.38 6.49
CA TYR A 34 4.94 -3.04 7.56
C TYR A 34 6.34 -3.49 7.11
N ALA A 35 6.52 -3.85 5.85
CA ALA A 35 7.80 -4.30 5.30
C ALA A 35 8.82 -3.16 5.01
N GLU A 36 8.52 -1.90 5.35
CA GLU A 36 9.36 -0.71 5.06
C GLU A 36 9.90 -0.63 3.62
N ILE A 37 9.07 -1.02 2.65
CA ILE A 37 9.32 -0.67 1.23
C ILE A 37 9.17 0.86 1.04
N PHE A 38 8.53 1.53 2.01
CA PHE A 38 8.37 2.98 2.14
C PHE A 38 8.49 3.39 3.62
N ALA A 39 9.06 4.56 3.91
CA ALA A 39 9.00 5.18 5.24
C ALA A 39 7.69 5.98 5.40
N TYR A 40 7.09 5.96 6.59
CA TYR A 40 5.87 6.68 6.92
C TYR A 40 6.04 7.50 8.20
N ASP A 41 5.78 8.81 8.14
CA ASP A 41 5.78 9.70 9.31
C ASP A 41 4.35 9.93 9.82
N PHE A 42 4.06 9.43 11.02
CA PHE A 42 2.74 9.54 11.66
C PHE A 42 2.37 10.96 12.09
N ASN A 43 3.33 11.86 12.29
CA ASN A 43 3.06 13.24 12.72
C ASN A 43 2.65 14.13 11.56
N THR A 44 3.08 13.79 10.35
CA THR A 44 2.90 14.61 9.14
C THR A 44 2.07 13.92 8.06
N GLY A 45 1.97 12.59 8.09
CA GLY A 45 1.14 11.78 7.20
C GLY A 45 1.76 11.46 5.83
N PHE A 46 3.07 11.65 5.64
CA PHE A 46 3.74 11.45 4.35
C PHE A 46 4.40 10.07 4.19
N LEU A 47 4.46 9.61 2.93
CA LEU A 47 5.15 8.38 2.49
C LEU A 47 6.41 8.74 1.67
N SER A 48 7.55 8.13 1.99
CA SER A 48 8.83 8.33 1.29
C SER A 48 9.43 7.01 0.79
N LEU A 49 10.08 7.05 -0.37
CA LEU A 49 10.87 5.96 -0.95
C LEU A 49 12.36 6.04 -0.61
N GLU A 50 12.83 7.18 -0.10
CA GLU A 50 14.24 7.39 0.21
C GLU A 50 14.53 7.00 1.67
N ASN A 51 15.30 5.91 1.80
CA ASN A 51 16.18 5.52 2.90
C ASN A 51 15.63 5.71 4.35
N PRO A 52 15.05 4.67 4.97
CA PRO A 52 14.58 4.71 6.37
C PRO A 52 15.72 4.79 7.41
N GLY A 53 16.99 4.84 7.00
CA GLY A 53 18.15 4.58 7.86
C GLY A 53 19.24 5.64 7.94
N LYS A 54 18.95 6.94 7.79
CA LYS A 54 19.90 8.00 8.23
C LYS A 54 19.23 9.06 9.09
N LEU A 55 19.10 8.74 10.37
CA LEU A 55 19.22 9.71 11.44
C LEU A 55 20.72 9.87 11.75
N LEU A 56 21.36 10.85 11.11
CA LEU A 56 22.51 11.59 11.64
C LEU A 56 22.27 13.07 11.38
#